data_AF-A0A4V2QZW7-F1
#
_entry.id   AF-A0A4V2QZW7-F1
#
_cell.length_a   1.000
_cell.length_b   1.000
_cell.length_c   1.000
_cell.angle_alpha   90.00
_cell.angle_beta   90.00
_cell.angle_gamma   90.00
#
_symmetry.space_group_name_H-M   'P 1'
#
loop_
_entity.id
_entity.type
_entity.pdbx_description
1 polymer ?
#
loop_
_entity_poly.entity_id
_entity_poly.type
_entity_poly.pdbx_seq_one_letter_code
_entity_poly.pdbx_strand_id
1 'polypeptide(L)' 'MNKLQQMIDELLGTFTQQELERLTGVDQGSISKFKNGKIKNPSMAKGDAIRGFYFSWKQEKAPAVQS' A
#
# COMPACT_ATOMS: atom_id res chain seq x y z
N MET A 1 14.72 1.27 5.00
CA MET A 1 13.39 1.61 4.44
C MET A 1 12.36 0.73 5.14
N ASN A 2 11.26 1.30 5.63
CA ASN A 2 10.24 0.56 6.37
C ASN A 2 9.44 -0.35 5.42
N LYS A 3 9.01 -1.54 5.84
CA LYS A 3 8.32 -2.53 4.97
C LYS A 3 7.06 -1.97 4.31
N LEU A 4 6.33 -1.11 5.03
CA LEU A 4 5.17 -0.39 4.48
C LEU A 4 5.56 0.60 3.37
N GLN A 5 6.72 1.26 3.46
CA GLN A 5 7.19 2.18 2.42
C GLN A 5 7.47 1.44 1.11
N GLN A 6 8.13 0.27 1.20
CA GLN A 6 8.43 -0.55 0.03
C GLN A 6 7.13 -1.01 -0.66
N MET A 7 6.15 -1.48 0.11
CA MET A 7 4.82 -1.83 -0.42
C MET A 7 4.16 -0.66 -1.14
N ILE A 8 4.20 0.54 -0.55
CA ILE A 8 3.63 1.74 -1.16
C ILE A 8 4.37 2.12 -2.45
N ASP A 9 5.69 2.06 -2.47
CA ASP A 9 6.45 2.36 -3.70
C ASP A 9 6.18 1.35 -4.82
N GLU A 10 6.04 0.06 -4.50
CA GLU A 10 5.63 -0.95 -5.48
C GLU A 10 4.22 -0.69 -6.02
N LEU A 11 3.28 -0.36 -5.13
CA LEU A 11 1.91 0.00 -5.51
C LEU A 11 1.87 1.24 -6.39
N LEU A 12 2.66 2.27 -6.07
CA LEU A 12 2.77 3.50 -6.85
C LEU A 12 3.45 3.31 -8.20
N GLY A 13 4.12 2.18 -8.43
CA GLY A 13 4.60 1.79 -9.75
C GLY A 13 3.51 1.28 -10.68
N THR A 14 2.32 0.94 -10.15
CA THR A 14 1.18 0.42 -10.94
C THR A 14 -0.05 1.31 -10.83
N PHE A 15 -0.30 1.91 -9.68
CA PHE A 15 -1.48 2.73 -9.37
C PHE A 15 -1.08 4.16 -9.04
N THR A 16 -1.90 5.12 -9.43
CA THR A 16 -1.77 6.50 -8.97
C THR A 16 -2.16 6.64 -7.49
N GLN A 17 -1.76 7.73 -6.84
CA GLN A 17 -2.15 8.00 -5.45
C GLN A 17 -3.67 8.12 -5.27
N GLN A 18 -4.38 8.66 -6.27
CA GLN A 18 -5.84 8.76 -6.24
C GLN A 18 -6.52 7.39 -6.36
N GLU A 19 -5.97 6.49 -7.16
CA GLU A 19 -6.46 5.11 -7.25
C GLU A 19 -6.23 4.36 -5.94
N LEU A 20 -5.05 4.50 -5.33
CA LEU A 20 -4.78 3.90 -4.04
C LEU A 20 -5.69 4.44 -2.94
N GLU A 21 -6.03 5.74 -2.98
CA GLU A 21 -7.03 6.30 -2.07
C GLU A 21 -8.40 5.64 -2.23
N ARG A 22 -8.87 5.44 -3.46
CA ARG A 22 -10.14 4.75 -3.74
C ARG A 22 -10.12 3.28 -3.33
N LEU A 23 -9.00 2.59 -3.53
CA LEU A 23 -8.86 1.15 -3.30
C LEU A 23 -8.63 0.82 -1.82
N THR A 24 -7.91 1.67 -1.09
CA THR A 24 -7.52 1.43 0.30
C THR A 24 -8.32 2.26 1.31
N GLY A 25 -9.03 3.30 0.85
CA GLY A 25 -9.67 4.29 1.72
C GLY A 25 -8.68 5.21 2.45
N VAL A 26 -7.39 5.16 2.11
CA VAL A 26 -6.35 5.98 2.73
C VAL A 26 -6.09 7.20 1.87
N ASP A 27 -6.32 8.39 2.44
CA ASP A 27 -6.11 9.66 1.76
C ASP A 27 -4.71 9.80 1.14
N GLN A 28 -4.63 10.44 -0.03
CA GLN A 28 -3.38 10.71 -0.76
C GLN A 28 -2.30 11.35 0.13
N GLY A 29 -2.69 12.25 1.04
CA GLY A 29 -1.77 12.90 1.98
C GLY A 29 -1.09 11.91 2.92
N SER A 30 -1.84 10.94 3.44
CA SER A 30 -1.34 9.86 4.29
C SER A 30 -0.43 8.92 3.51
N ILE A 31 -0.80 8.52 2.29
CA ILE A 31 0.06 7.71 1.42
C ILE A 31 1.40 8.40 1.18
N SER A 32 1.39 9.69 0.85
CA SER A 32 2.61 10.49 0.65
C SER A 32 3.46 10.58 1.92
N LYS A 33 2.85 10.79 3.09
CA LYS A 33 3.58 10.82 4.35
C LYS A 33 4.16 9.46 4.73
N PHE A 34 3.45 8.36 4.44
CA PHE A 34 3.95 7.00 4.64
C PHE A 34 5.16 6.74 3.75
N LYS A 35 5.05 6.97 2.44
CA LYS A 35 6.16 6.85 1.48
C LYS A 35 7.40 7.60 1.98
N ASN A 36 7.24 8.86 2.35
CA ASN A 36 8.34 9.71 2.79
C ASN A 36 8.81 9.45 4.24
N GLY A 37 8.20 8.50 4.95
CA GLY A 37 8.60 8.15 6.32
C GLY A 37 8.33 9.27 7.34
N LYS A 38 7.47 10.23 6.99
CA LYS A 38 7.14 11.38 7.81
C LYS A 38 6.15 11.06 8.93
N ILE A 39 5.59 9.85 8.94
CA ILE A 39 4.72 9.37 10.02
C ILE A 39 5.53 8.46 10.95
N LYS A 40 5.82 8.96 12.16
CA LYS A 40 6.50 8.19 13.21
C LYS A 40 5.60 7.06 13.75
N ASN A 41 4.30 7.30 13.87
CA ASN A 41 3.27 6.30 14.22
C ASN A 41 2.14 6.28 13.18
N PRO A 42 2.26 5.46 12.12
CA PRO A 42 1.11 5.12 11.30
C PRO A 42 -0.06 4.73 12.20
N SER A 43 -1.24 5.32 11.99
CA SER A 43 -2.45 4.69 12.51
C SER A 43 -2.45 3.25 11.99
N MET A 44 -2.51 2.26 12.90
CA MET A 44 -2.49 0.84 12.54
C MET A 44 -3.50 0.55 11.43
N ALA A 45 -4.72 1.10 11.55
CA ALA A 45 -5.78 0.94 10.56
C ALA A 45 -5.37 1.35 9.13
N LYS A 46 -4.70 2.50 8.96
CA LYS A 46 -4.27 2.97 7.63
C LYS A 46 -3.12 2.13 7.08
N GLY A 47 -2.18 1.73 7.94
CA GLY A 47 -1.09 0.83 7.56
C GLY A 47 -1.60 -0.54 7.15
N ASP A 48 -2.59 -1.08 7.87
CA ASP A 48 -3.19 -2.38 7.59
C ASP A 48 -4.07 -2.38 6.34
N ALA A 49 -4.79 -1.29 6.05
CA ALA A 49 -5.52 -1.15 4.79
C ALA A 49 -4.59 -1.25 3.56
N ILE A 50 -3.46 -0.54 3.59
CA ILE A 50 -2.45 -0.60 2.52
C ILE A 50 -1.83 -1.99 2.43
N ARG A 51 -1.49 -2.62 3.57
CA ARG A 51 -0.95 -3.99 3.59
C ARG A 51 -1.93 -4.99 3.00
N GLY A 52 -3.19 -4.94 3.42
CA GLY A 52 -4.25 -5.83 2.94
C GLY A 52 -4.41 -5.74 1.43
N PHE A 53 -4.50 -4.52 0.90
CA PHE A 53 -4.57 -4.31 -0.54
C PHE A 53 -3.32 -4.82 -1.26
N TYR A 54 -2.12 -4.52 -0.75
CA TYR A 54 -0.87 -5.00 -1.34
C TYR A 54 -0.82 -6.54 -1.42
N PHE A 55 -1.22 -7.25 -0.36
CA PHE A 55 -1.25 -8.71 -0.36
C PHE A 55 -2.28 -9.27 -1.34
N SER A 56 -3.48 -8.68 -1.40
CA SER A 56 -4.51 -9.05 -2.37
C SER A 56 -3.99 -8.89 -3.81
N TRP A 57 -3.42 -7.72 -4.12
CA TRP A 57 -2.83 -7.43 -5.43
C TRP A 57 -1.66 -8.36 -5.79
N LYS A 58 -0.78 -8.68 -4.83
CA LYS A 58 0.30 -9.63 -5.06
C LYS A 58 -0.21 -11.06 -5.27
N GLN A 59 -1.29 -11.46 -4.61
CA GLN A 59 -1.91 -12.77 -4.80
C GLN A 59 -2.58 -12.88 -6.17
N GLU A 60 -3.26 -11.84 -6.65
CA GLU A 60 -3.79 -11.81 -8.01
C GLU A 60 -2.70 -11.83 -9.08
N LYS A 61 -1.53 -11.26 -8.78
CA LYS A 61 -0.34 -11.31 -9.64
C LYS A 61 0.47 -12.59 -9.51
N ALA A 62 0.25 -13.39 -8.47
CA ALA A 62 0.92 -14.67 -8.35
C ALA A 62 0.29 -15.60 -9.40
N PRO A 63 1.07 -16.20 -10.32
CA PRO A 63 0.53 -17.27 -11.14
C PRO A 63 -0.02 -18.31 -10.16
N ALA A 64 -1.27 -18.70 -10.34
CA ALA A 64 -1.88 -19.77 -9.58
C ALA A 64 -1.03 -21.03 -9.82
N VAL A 65 -0.04 -21.28 -8.97
CA VAL A 65 0.60 -22.59 -8.86
C VAL A 65 -0.45 -23.44 -8.15
N GLN A 66 -1.41 -23.90 -8.94
CA GLN A 66 -2.31 -24.97 -8.54
C GLN A 66 -1.46 -26.23 -8.47
N SER A 67 -1.17 -26.67 -7.24
CA SER A 67 -0.77 -28.04 -6.94
C SER A 67 -1.96 -28.97 -7.03
#